data_AF-S4RQJ3-F1
#
_entry.id   AF-S4RQJ3-F1
#
_cell.length_a   1.000
_cell.length_b   1.000
_cell.length_c   1.000
_cell.angle_alpha   90.00
_cell.angle_beta   90.00
_cell.angle_gamma   90.00
#
_symmetry.space_group_name_H-M   'P 1'
#
loop_
_entity.id
_entity.type
_entity.pdbx_description
1 polymer ?
#
loop_
_entity_poly.entity_id
_entity_poly.type
_entity_poly.pdbx_seq_one_letter_code
_entity_poly.pdbx_strand_id
1 'polypeptide(L)'
;TADLKRKLGAAELEVRTLRDSLLKVQNDHSAQLKKMEEKIKNRDKHMESLKKRCQKSTEERDEKERKLQSMDRYLSALPTMEDHQRNLQQMTELETLRSSLQHRVEALEGRLRDRDREILDRKTKEEELMATVQRYAPLGEREREDVRPSATEEERKSHNVRSSLLTKIINILKKKLEALTEEHGDKIRLLEEQVVHEEEENAALRDALGERDSGLQALQSAVKELAAQNQKLLDGHLSLKEELQETMDASRDHDRLSQVGSELQAQLSHCFGELRSLCRVVCQRVHGHDPNLSLLLGIQSECPEGSVRSGGGPVRVSVLDGVRQLRCELDEARAVLSERYAEDVGENCAVQ
;
A
#
# COMPACT_ATOMS: atom_id res chain seq x y z
N THR A 1 -90.33 29.11 -13.53
CA THR A 1 -89.91 27.93 -14.33
C THR A 1 -88.72 28.20 -15.24
N ALA A 2 -88.63 29.36 -15.92
CA ALA A 2 -87.50 29.70 -16.79
C ALA A 2 -86.15 29.84 -16.05
N ASP A 3 -86.13 30.50 -14.89
CA ASP A 3 -84.87 30.70 -14.14
C ASP A 3 -84.28 29.40 -13.57
N LEU A 4 -85.13 28.44 -13.18
CA LEU A 4 -84.68 27.12 -12.75
C LEU A 4 -84.03 26.34 -13.89
N LYS A 5 -84.59 26.40 -15.11
CA LYS A 5 -83.98 25.78 -16.30
C LYS A 5 -82.62 26.43 -16.64
N ARG A 6 -82.51 27.75 -16.50
CA ARG A 6 -81.26 28.48 -16.76
C ARG A 6 -80.17 28.10 -15.73
N LYS A 7 -80.53 28.00 -14.44
CA LYS A 7 -79.63 27.53 -13.37
C LYS A 7 -79.22 26.06 -13.55
N LEU A 8 -80.15 25.19 -13.94
CA LEU A 8 -79.84 23.79 -14.24
C LEU A 8 -78.86 23.67 -15.42
N GLY A 9 -79.08 24.40 -16.50
CA GLY A 9 -78.16 24.42 -17.65
C GLY A 9 -76.76 24.92 -17.29
N ALA A 10 -76.65 25.94 -16.44
CA ALA A 10 -75.36 26.41 -15.93
C ALA A 10 -74.67 25.34 -15.07
N ALA A 11 -75.39 24.70 -14.15
CA ALA A 11 -74.86 23.62 -13.33
C ALA A 11 -74.42 22.40 -14.16
N GLU A 12 -75.18 22.01 -15.19
CA GLU A 12 -74.79 20.93 -16.10
C GLU A 12 -73.53 21.27 -16.90
N LEU A 13 -73.38 22.52 -17.34
CA LEU A 13 -72.15 22.99 -18.00
C LEU A 13 -70.97 22.95 -17.04
N GLU A 14 -71.12 23.41 -15.80
CA GLU A 14 -70.10 23.32 -14.75
C GLU A 14 -69.71 21.88 -14.43
N VAL A 15 -70.67 20.96 -14.34
CA VAL A 15 -70.37 19.54 -14.13
C VAL A 15 -69.62 18.94 -15.32
N ARG A 16 -69.97 19.31 -16.56
CA ARG A 16 -69.22 18.86 -17.75
C ARG A 16 -67.80 19.41 -17.75
N THR A 17 -67.59 20.69 -17.47
CA THR A 17 -66.25 21.29 -17.44
C THR A 17 -65.39 20.72 -16.31
N LEU A 18 -65.97 20.45 -15.14
CA LEU A 18 -65.29 19.77 -14.04
C LEU A 18 -64.92 18.32 -14.37
N ARG A 19 -65.78 17.59 -15.09
CA ARG A 19 -65.44 16.23 -15.56
C ARG A 19 -64.30 16.25 -16.57
N ASP A 20 -64.33 17.18 -17.52
CA ASP A 20 -63.27 17.31 -18.52
C ASP A 20 -61.94 17.73 -17.89
N SER A 21 -61.96 18.63 -16.89
CA SER A 21 -60.76 19.02 -16.16
C SER A 21 -60.24 17.86 -15.30
N LEU A 22 -61.11 17.11 -14.62
CA LEU A 22 -60.73 15.92 -13.86
C LEU A 22 -60.08 14.86 -14.76
N LEU A 23 -60.68 14.58 -15.93
CA LEU A 23 -60.13 13.64 -16.91
C LEU A 23 -58.75 14.06 -17.41
N LYS A 24 -58.56 15.35 -17.72
CA LYS A 24 -57.24 15.89 -18.10
C LYS A 24 -56.22 15.70 -16.99
N VAL A 25 -56.56 16.10 -15.76
CA VAL A 25 -55.71 15.95 -14.59
C VAL A 25 -55.36 14.48 -14.36
N GLN A 26 -56.33 13.56 -14.44
CA GLN A 26 -56.12 12.14 -14.29
C GLN A 26 -55.18 11.58 -15.36
N ASN A 27 -55.38 11.98 -16.63
CA ASN A 27 -54.53 11.54 -17.73
C ASN A 27 -53.09 12.06 -17.57
N ASP A 28 -52.91 13.33 -17.19
CA ASP A 28 -51.60 13.93 -16.94
C ASP A 28 -50.87 13.23 -15.80
N HIS A 29 -51.56 12.95 -14.68
CA HIS A 29 -50.99 12.18 -13.57
C HIS A 29 -50.61 10.76 -14.00
N SER A 30 -51.46 10.08 -14.79
CA SER A 30 -51.17 8.73 -15.29
C SER A 30 -49.94 8.71 -16.20
N ALA A 31 -49.75 9.74 -17.03
CA ALA A 31 -48.60 9.87 -17.91
C ALA A 31 -47.33 10.17 -17.11
N GLN A 32 -47.41 11.02 -16.08
CA GLN A 32 -46.31 11.29 -15.18
C GLN A 32 -45.88 10.04 -14.40
N LEU A 33 -46.84 9.26 -13.89
CA LEU A 33 -46.56 8.00 -13.20
C LEU A 33 -45.80 7.02 -14.10
N LYS A 34 -46.29 6.77 -15.32
CA LYS A 34 -45.61 5.91 -16.30
C LYS A 34 -44.19 6.39 -16.60
N LYS A 35 -43.99 7.70 -16.77
CA LYS A 35 -42.67 8.30 -17.00
C LYS A 35 -41.72 8.09 -15.81
N MET A 36 -42.23 8.16 -14.58
CA MET A 36 -41.42 7.91 -13.39
C MET A 36 -41.10 6.42 -13.23
N GLU A 37 -42.04 5.52 -13.52
CA GLU A 37 -41.81 4.07 -13.53
C GLU A 37 -40.72 3.67 -14.54
N GLU A 38 -40.73 4.23 -15.75
CA GLU A 38 -39.69 3.99 -16.75
C GLU A 38 -38.31 4.50 -16.29
N LYS A 39 -38.26 5.68 -15.66
CA LYS A 39 -37.03 6.21 -15.08
C LYS A 39 -36.48 5.29 -13.99
N ILE A 40 -37.34 4.78 -13.11
CA ILE A 40 -36.95 3.83 -12.05
C ILE A 40 -36.38 2.55 -12.69
N LYS A 41 -37.09 1.94 -13.65
CA LYS A 41 -36.61 0.75 -14.36
C LYS A 41 -35.26 0.96 -15.05
N ASN A 42 -35.04 2.14 -15.63
CA ASN A 42 -33.75 2.48 -16.25
C ASN A 42 -32.63 2.64 -15.22
N ARG A 43 -32.93 3.24 -14.06
CA ARG A 43 -31.98 3.35 -12.94
C ARG A 43 -31.65 1.98 -12.36
N ASP A 44 -32.62 1.08 -12.23
CA ASP A 44 -32.39 -0.27 -11.72
C ASP A 44 -31.47 -1.07 -12.66
N LYS A 45 -31.71 -1.01 -13.97
CA LYS A 45 -30.80 -1.61 -14.98
C LYS A 45 -29.39 -1.04 -14.89
N HIS A 46 -29.27 0.28 -14.70
CA HIS A 46 -27.96 0.92 -14.54
C HIS A 46 -27.27 0.45 -13.25
N MET A 47 -28.01 0.37 -12.14
CA MET A 47 -27.53 -0.12 -10.86
C MET A 47 -27.05 -1.58 -10.97
N GLU A 48 -27.78 -2.45 -11.65
CA GLU A 48 -27.37 -3.83 -11.92
C GLU A 48 -26.11 -3.92 -12.78
N SER A 49 -26.00 -3.08 -13.81
CA SER A 49 -24.79 -3.00 -14.65
C SER A 49 -23.56 -2.57 -13.84
N LEU A 50 -23.72 -1.56 -12.96
CA LEU A 50 -22.67 -1.13 -12.06
C LEU A 50 -22.29 -2.23 -11.06
N LYS A 51 -23.27 -2.90 -10.43
CA LYS A 51 -23.02 -4.04 -9.53
C LYS A 51 -22.21 -5.15 -10.22
N LYS A 52 -22.59 -5.53 -11.44
CA LYS A 52 -21.85 -6.53 -12.24
C LYS A 52 -20.43 -6.07 -12.56
N ARG A 53 -20.22 -4.78 -12.85
CA ARG A 53 -18.89 -4.23 -13.11
C ARG A 53 -18.02 -4.22 -11.85
N CYS A 54 -18.58 -3.81 -10.71
CA CYS A 54 -17.90 -3.89 -9.42
C CYS A 54 -17.51 -5.32 -9.08
N GLN A 55 -18.42 -6.29 -9.26
CA GLN A 55 -18.14 -7.70 -8.99
C GLN A 55 -16.99 -8.24 -9.85
N LYS A 56 -17.01 -7.97 -11.16
CA LYS A 56 -15.90 -8.37 -12.04
C LYS A 56 -14.57 -7.74 -11.63
N SER A 57 -14.59 -6.45 -11.30
CA SER A 57 -13.39 -5.75 -10.83
C SER A 57 -12.86 -6.32 -9.51
N THR A 58 -13.73 -6.79 -8.60
CA THR A 58 -13.30 -7.46 -7.37
C THR A 58 -12.72 -8.84 -7.63
N GLU A 59 -13.30 -9.62 -8.54
CA GLU A 59 -12.79 -10.95 -8.93
C GLU A 59 -11.39 -10.83 -9.56
N GLU A 60 -11.19 -9.87 -10.47
CA GLU A 60 -9.88 -9.57 -11.07
C GLU A 60 -8.84 -9.09 -10.04
N ARG A 61 -9.27 -8.31 -9.04
CA ARG A 61 -8.41 -7.85 -7.94
C ARG A 61 -7.95 -9.05 -7.11
N ASP A 62 -8.86 -9.94 -6.75
CA ASP A 62 -8.56 -11.13 -5.95
C ASP A 62 -7.61 -12.07 -6.71
N GLU A 63 -7.76 -12.22 -8.03
CA GLU A 63 -6.81 -12.97 -8.85
C GLU A 63 -5.41 -12.37 -8.86
N LYS A 64 -5.30 -11.05 -9.01
CA LYS A 64 -4.01 -10.34 -8.94
C LYS A 64 -3.39 -10.50 -7.55
N GLU A 65 -4.19 -10.42 -6.49
CA GLU A 65 -3.75 -10.60 -5.11
C GLU A 65 -3.22 -12.02 -4.88
N ARG A 66 -3.91 -13.05 -5.38
CA ARG A 66 -3.40 -14.45 -5.33
C ARG A 66 -2.07 -14.60 -6.09
N LYS A 67 -1.93 -13.96 -7.26
CA LYS A 67 -0.67 -13.99 -8.03
C LYS A 67 0.47 -13.29 -7.30
N LEU A 68 0.20 -12.12 -6.72
CA LEU A 68 1.18 -11.40 -5.88
C LEU A 68 1.62 -12.27 -4.70
N GLN A 69 0.67 -12.83 -3.94
CA GLN A 69 1.00 -13.73 -2.83
C GLN A 69 1.82 -14.95 -3.26
N SER A 70 1.54 -15.50 -4.45
CA SER A 70 2.37 -16.57 -5.00
C SER A 70 3.78 -16.10 -5.33
N MET A 71 3.94 -14.93 -5.97
CA MET A 71 5.24 -14.35 -6.27
C MET A 71 6.01 -14.03 -4.99
N ASP A 72 5.37 -13.46 -3.98
CA ASP A 72 5.98 -13.17 -2.68
C ASP A 72 6.50 -14.43 -2.00
N ARG A 73 5.74 -15.53 -2.05
CA ARG A 73 6.21 -16.84 -1.56
C ARG A 73 7.45 -17.31 -2.31
N TYR A 74 7.47 -17.20 -3.64
CA TYR A 74 8.65 -17.57 -4.43
C TYR A 74 9.84 -16.69 -4.11
N LEU A 75 9.66 -15.37 -4.04
CA LEU A 75 10.72 -14.41 -3.72
C LEU A 75 11.26 -14.64 -2.30
N SER A 76 10.40 -14.94 -1.34
CA SER A 76 10.81 -15.25 0.03
C SER A 76 11.59 -16.57 0.17
N ALA A 77 11.42 -17.51 -0.77
CA ALA A 77 12.14 -18.77 -0.79
C ALA A 77 13.51 -18.67 -1.49
N LEU A 78 13.78 -17.55 -2.18
CA LEU A 78 15.09 -17.30 -2.78
C LEU A 78 16.08 -16.83 -1.70
N PRO A 79 17.34 -17.29 -1.75
CA PRO A 79 18.38 -16.80 -0.84
C PRO A 79 18.48 -15.27 -0.93
N THR A 80 18.53 -14.61 0.21
CA THR A 80 18.67 -13.15 0.23
C THR A 80 20.10 -12.75 -0.12
N MET A 81 20.29 -11.49 -0.53
CA MET A 81 21.64 -10.95 -0.74
C MET A 81 22.50 -11.04 0.52
N GLU A 82 21.88 -10.94 1.70
CA GLU A 82 22.59 -11.15 2.97
C GLU A 82 23.04 -12.60 3.13
N ASP A 83 22.22 -13.58 2.77
CA ASP A 83 22.62 -15.00 2.81
C ASP A 83 23.76 -15.27 1.84
N HIS A 84 23.73 -14.66 0.65
CA HIS A 84 24.83 -14.76 -0.30
C HIS A 84 26.13 -14.13 0.26
N GLN A 85 26.04 -12.97 0.90
CA GLN A 85 27.18 -12.31 1.56
C GLN A 85 27.75 -13.15 2.70
N ARG A 86 26.90 -13.74 3.55
CA ARG A 86 27.32 -14.66 4.62
C ARG A 86 28.01 -15.89 4.05
N ASN A 87 27.46 -16.49 3.00
CA ASN A 87 28.07 -17.64 2.34
C ASN A 87 29.43 -17.28 1.72
N LEU A 88 29.56 -16.11 1.08
CA LEU A 88 30.84 -15.63 0.55
C LEU A 88 31.86 -15.42 1.67
N GLN A 89 31.47 -14.78 2.78
CA GLN A 89 32.35 -14.60 3.95
C GLN A 89 32.85 -15.95 4.47
N GLN A 90 31.95 -16.91 4.70
CA GLN A 90 32.31 -18.26 5.11
C GLN A 90 33.27 -18.94 4.13
N MET A 91 33.05 -18.78 2.82
CA MET A 91 33.95 -19.33 1.80
C MET A 91 35.35 -18.69 1.87
N THR A 92 35.44 -17.37 2.03
CA THR A 92 36.74 -16.69 2.17
C THR A 92 37.47 -17.07 3.46
N GLU A 93 36.75 -17.27 4.57
CA GLU A 93 37.30 -17.77 5.83
C GLU A 93 37.83 -19.21 5.68
N LEU A 94 37.10 -20.08 4.97
CA LEU A 94 37.54 -21.43 4.68
C LEU A 94 38.75 -21.47 3.74
N GLU A 95 38.81 -20.57 2.74
CA GLU A 95 39.93 -20.45 1.82
C GLU A 95 41.21 -19.95 2.53
N THR A 96 41.09 -18.96 3.41
CA THR A 96 42.20 -18.46 4.22
C THR A 96 42.67 -19.50 5.23
N LEU A 97 41.74 -20.26 5.85
CA LEU A 97 42.10 -21.40 6.69
C LEU A 97 42.83 -22.47 5.88
N ARG A 98 42.34 -22.80 4.67
CA ARG A 98 42.96 -23.78 3.78
C ARG A 98 44.38 -23.37 3.40
N SER A 99 44.61 -22.12 3.01
CA SER A 99 45.94 -21.63 2.65
C SER A 99 46.90 -21.67 3.83
N SER A 100 46.44 -21.29 5.04
CA SER A 100 47.25 -21.37 6.26
C SER A 100 47.66 -22.81 6.58
N LEU A 101 46.75 -23.77 6.41
CA LEU A 101 47.03 -25.20 6.61
C LEU A 101 47.98 -25.74 5.55
N GLN A 102 47.82 -25.33 4.29
CA GLN A 102 48.73 -25.69 3.20
C GLN A 102 50.16 -25.22 3.51
N HIS A 103 50.35 -23.95 3.90
CA HIS A 103 51.67 -23.45 4.29
C HIS A 103 52.24 -24.18 5.51
N ARG A 104 51.41 -24.56 6.48
CA ARG A 104 51.88 -25.32 7.65
C ARG A 104 52.34 -26.73 7.25
N VAL A 105 51.63 -27.39 6.33
CA VAL A 105 52.01 -28.69 5.79
C VAL A 105 53.35 -28.57 5.04
N GLU A 106 53.48 -27.59 4.13
CA GLU A 106 54.73 -27.33 3.40
C GLU A 106 55.92 -27.09 4.33
N ALA A 107 55.72 -26.30 5.40
CA ALA A 107 56.76 -26.04 6.39
C ALA A 107 57.16 -27.30 7.17
N LEU A 108 56.20 -28.16 7.53
CA LEU A 108 56.47 -29.43 8.20
C LEU A 108 57.19 -30.41 7.27
N GLU A 109 56.78 -30.50 6.01
CA GLU A 109 57.45 -31.30 5.00
C GLU A 109 58.90 -30.82 4.77
N GLY A 110 59.13 -29.51 4.72
CA GLY A 110 60.47 -28.92 4.63
C GLY A 110 61.35 -29.33 5.82
N ARG A 111 60.82 -29.18 7.05
CA ARG A 111 61.53 -29.58 8.27
C ARG A 111 61.85 -31.08 8.29
N LEU A 112 60.95 -31.94 7.79
CA LEU A 112 61.20 -33.37 7.68
C LEU A 112 62.34 -33.65 6.70
N ARG A 113 62.34 -33.02 5.53
CA ARG A 113 63.44 -33.16 4.54
C ARG A 113 64.79 -32.72 5.10
N ASP A 114 64.84 -31.63 5.86
CA ASP A 114 66.08 -31.17 6.50
C ASP A 114 66.57 -32.16 7.55
N ARG A 115 65.67 -32.75 8.35
CA ARG A 115 66.04 -33.81 9.30
C ARG A 115 66.53 -35.06 8.60
N ASP A 116 65.94 -35.46 7.48
CA ASP A 116 66.42 -36.59 6.68
C ASP A 116 67.83 -36.34 6.13
N ARG A 117 68.14 -35.11 5.69
CA ARG A 117 69.50 -34.70 5.28
C ARG A 117 70.48 -34.77 6.45
N GLU A 118 70.12 -34.21 7.61
CA GLU A 118 70.97 -34.28 8.81
C GLU A 118 71.27 -35.72 9.23
N ILE A 119 70.28 -36.62 9.12
CA ILE A 119 70.45 -38.05 9.42
C ILE A 119 71.42 -38.68 8.43
N LEU A 120 71.30 -38.40 7.12
CA LEU A 120 72.24 -38.87 6.10
C LEU A 120 73.67 -38.37 6.36
N ASP A 121 73.84 -37.08 6.66
CA ASP A 121 75.14 -36.49 6.97
C ASP A 121 75.77 -37.08 8.25
N ARG A 122 74.95 -37.44 9.24
CA ARG A 122 75.44 -38.15 10.43
C ARG A 122 75.87 -39.57 10.10
N LYS A 123 75.11 -40.29 9.26
CA LYS A 123 75.46 -41.65 8.82
C LYS A 123 76.78 -41.67 8.05
N THR A 124 76.99 -40.75 7.12
CA THR A 124 78.26 -40.67 6.38
C THR A 124 79.44 -40.36 7.30
N LYS A 125 79.28 -39.42 8.25
CA LYS A 125 80.31 -39.13 9.27
C LYS A 125 80.58 -40.34 10.16
N GLU A 126 79.55 -41.09 10.54
CA GLU A 126 79.71 -42.32 11.33
C GLU A 126 80.48 -43.36 10.53
N GLU A 127 80.16 -43.56 9.24
CA GLU A 127 80.91 -44.45 8.34
C GLU A 127 82.38 -44.03 8.18
N GLU A 128 82.66 -42.72 8.04
CA GLU A 128 84.02 -42.17 7.98
C GLU A 128 84.78 -42.38 9.30
N LEU A 129 84.13 -42.16 10.46
CA LEU A 129 84.72 -42.42 11.77
C LEU A 129 84.98 -43.91 11.97
N MET A 130 84.05 -44.78 11.58
CA MET A 130 84.27 -46.23 11.60
C MET A 130 85.43 -46.63 10.70
N ALA A 131 85.57 -46.03 9.52
CA ALA A 131 86.70 -46.26 8.63
C ALA A 131 88.03 -45.73 9.21
N THR A 132 88.03 -44.59 9.89
CA THR A 132 89.25 -44.10 10.58
C THR A 132 89.60 -44.99 11.77
N VAL A 133 88.65 -45.40 12.61
CA VAL A 133 88.90 -46.36 13.70
C VAL A 133 89.46 -47.68 13.14
N GLN A 134 88.94 -48.19 12.04
CA GLN A 134 89.49 -49.38 11.36
C GLN A 134 90.92 -49.15 10.81
N ARG A 135 91.22 -47.95 10.29
CA ARG A 135 92.57 -47.58 9.82
C ARG A 135 93.56 -47.37 10.96
N TYR A 136 93.12 -46.88 12.12
CA TYR A 136 93.96 -46.68 13.31
C TYR A 136 94.05 -47.93 14.20
N ALA A 137 93.14 -48.90 14.06
CA ALA A 137 93.22 -50.20 14.75
C ALA A 137 94.57 -50.92 14.58
N PRO A 138 95.24 -50.89 13.41
CA PRO A 138 96.62 -51.41 13.25
C PRO A 138 97.74 -50.39 13.55
N LEU A 139 97.42 -49.11 13.79
CA LEU A 139 98.40 -48.02 13.99
C LEU A 139 98.51 -47.54 15.44
N GLY A 140 97.59 -47.92 16.33
CA GLY A 140 97.75 -47.78 17.79
C GLY A 140 98.94 -48.57 18.36
N GLU A 141 99.57 -49.42 17.55
CA GLU A 141 100.84 -50.10 17.86
C GLU A 141 102.09 -49.42 17.25
N ARG A 142 101.93 -48.37 16.42
CA ARG A 142 103.05 -47.78 15.64
C ARG A 142 102.98 -46.28 15.44
N GLU A 143 102.47 -45.52 16.41
CA GLU A 143 102.77 -44.09 16.44
C GLU A 143 104.21 -43.88 16.92
N ARG A 144 105.08 -43.48 16.01
CA ARG A 144 106.08 -42.42 16.20
C ARG A 144 106.81 -42.15 14.88
N GLU A 145 107.10 -40.88 14.65
CA GLU A 145 107.94 -40.31 13.58
C GLU A 145 107.30 -40.27 12.17
N ASP A 146 107.34 -39.18 11.42
CA ASP A 146 107.81 -37.83 11.69
C ASP A 146 107.24 -36.88 10.64
N VAL A 147 107.10 -35.62 11.03
CA VAL A 147 106.64 -34.49 10.21
C VAL A 147 107.80 -33.97 9.35
N ARG A 148 107.56 -33.60 8.08
CA ARG A 148 107.61 -32.21 7.54
C ARG A 148 107.85 -32.13 6.02
N PRO A 149 107.28 -31.14 5.31
CA PRO A 149 107.28 -31.05 3.84
C PRO A 149 108.33 -30.06 3.31
N SER A 150 108.63 -30.11 2.01
CA SER A 150 109.30 -29.03 1.31
C SER A 150 108.72 -28.83 -0.09
N ALA A 151 108.14 -27.65 -0.32
CA ALA A 151 107.68 -27.19 -1.62
C ALA A 151 108.85 -26.54 -2.38
N THR A 152 109.00 -26.88 -3.66
CA THR A 152 110.00 -26.32 -4.59
C THR A 152 109.31 -25.66 -5.79
N GLU A 153 110.08 -24.91 -6.58
CA GLU A 153 109.69 -23.94 -7.62
C GLU A 153 108.70 -24.39 -8.73
N GLU A 154 108.25 -25.65 -8.72
CA GLU A 154 107.14 -26.17 -9.53
C GLU A 154 105.78 -25.50 -9.20
N GLU A 155 105.61 -25.04 -7.95
CA GLU A 155 104.41 -24.34 -7.51
C GLU A 155 104.16 -23.05 -8.30
N ARG A 156 105.20 -22.34 -8.77
CA ARG A 156 105.04 -21.07 -9.49
C ARG A 156 104.51 -21.24 -10.92
N LYS A 157 104.90 -22.31 -11.62
CA LYS A 157 104.38 -22.65 -12.96
C LYS A 157 102.97 -23.25 -12.86
N SER A 158 102.72 -24.10 -11.86
CA SER A 158 101.39 -24.61 -11.53
C SER A 158 100.42 -23.49 -11.12
N HIS A 159 100.89 -22.51 -10.35
CA HIS A 159 100.14 -21.32 -9.95
C HIS A 159 99.78 -20.43 -11.15
N ASN A 160 100.65 -20.30 -12.16
CA ASN A 160 100.35 -19.50 -13.36
C ASN A 160 99.26 -20.15 -14.23
N VAL A 161 99.34 -21.47 -14.47
CA VAL A 161 98.29 -22.21 -15.19
C VAL A 161 96.97 -22.19 -14.39
N ARG A 162 97.03 -22.38 -13.07
CA ARG A 162 95.87 -22.27 -12.18
C ARG A 162 95.25 -20.86 -12.19
N SER A 163 96.05 -19.81 -12.19
CA SER A 163 95.61 -18.41 -12.32
C SER A 163 94.90 -18.15 -13.65
N SER A 164 95.42 -18.72 -14.75
CA SER A 164 94.81 -18.60 -16.09
C SER A 164 93.45 -19.34 -16.21
N LEU A 165 93.29 -20.47 -15.51
CA LEU A 165 92.02 -21.21 -15.46
C LEU A 165 91.01 -20.48 -14.56
N LEU A 166 91.46 -19.95 -13.43
CA LEU A 166 90.63 -19.14 -12.53
C LEU A 166 90.09 -17.89 -13.23
N THR A 167 90.90 -17.18 -14.01
CA THR A 167 90.45 -16.02 -14.79
C THR A 167 89.41 -16.41 -15.86
N LYS A 168 89.56 -17.56 -16.53
CA LYS A 168 88.53 -18.08 -17.45
C LYS A 168 87.21 -18.41 -16.74
N ILE A 169 87.28 -19.06 -15.57
CA ILE A 169 86.09 -19.38 -14.76
C ILE A 169 85.40 -18.09 -14.30
N ILE A 170 86.16 -17.10 -13.83
CA ILE A 170 85.63 -15.79 -13.45
C ILE A 170 84.93 -15.11 -14.62
N ASN A 171 85.51 -15.15 -15.83
CA ASN A 171 84.88 -14.56 -17.01
C ASN A 171 83.59 -15.27 -17.42
N ILE A 172 83.52 -16.60 -17.30
CA ILE A 172 82.29 -17.38 -17.55
C ILE A 172 81.22 -17.03 -16.50
N LEU A 173 81.60 -16.95 -15.23
CA LEU A 173 80.68 -16.58 -14.15
C LEU A 173 80.17 -15.14 -14.30
N LYS A 174 81.02 -14.19 -14.72
CA LYS A 174 80.61 -12.81 -15.03
C LYS A 174 79.59 -12.76 -16.15
N LYS A 175 79.84 -13.44 -17.27
CA LYS A 175 78.88 -13.52 -18.39
C LYS A 175 77.54 -14.14 -17.98
N LYS A 176 77.57 -15.18 -17.13
CA LYS A 176 76.34 -15.79 -16.59
C LYS A 176 75.59 -14.85 -15.65
N LEU A 177 76.30 -14.08 -14.83
CA LEU A 177 75.70 -13.05 -13.98
C LEU A 177 75.06 -11.94 -14.82
N GLU A 178 75.77 -11.45 -15.85
CA GLU A 178 75.25 -10.42 -16.78
C GLU A 178 73.96 -10.89 -17.49
N ALA A 179 73.95 -12.11 -18.03
CA ALA A 179 72.76 -12.68 -18.67
C ALA A 179 71.58 -12.84 -17.70
N LEU A 180 71.82 -13.32 -16.46
CA LEU A 180 70.79 -13.41 -15.43
C LEU A 180 70.27 -12.03 -15.00
N THR A 181 71.14 -11.01 -14.94
CA THR A 181 70.71 -9.65 -14.61
C THR A 181 69.87 -9.01 -15.71
N GLU A 182 70.17 -9.29 -16.98
CA GLU A 182 69.34 -8.84 -18.11
C GLU A 182 67.97 -9.53 -18.10
N GLU A 183 67.93 -10.86 -17.93
CA GLU A 183 66.68 -11.63 -17.85
C GLU A 183 65.78 -11.15 -16.69
N HIS A 184 66.38 -10.94 -15.51
CA HIS A 184 65.64 -10.39 -14.37
C HIS A 184 65.20 -8.94 -14.63
N GLY A 185 66.01 -8.13 -15.32
CA GLY A 185 65.67 -6.76 -15.70
C GLY A 185 64.46 -6.71 -16.62
N ASP A 186 64.41 -7.55 -17.65
CA ASP A 186 63.27 -7.63 -18.57
C ASP A 186 62.01 -8.15 -17.87
N LYS A 187 62.17 -9.11 -16.95
CA LYS A 187 61.05 -9.60 -16.12
C LYS A 187 60.50 -8.54 -15.18
N ILE A 188 61.36 -7.71 -14.58
CA ILE A 188 60.94 -6.59 -13.74
C ILE A 188 60.16 -5.58 -14.58
N ARG A 189 60.68 -5.17 -15.76
CA ARG A 189 59.98 -4.24 -16.65
C ARG A 189 58.60 -4.74 -17.07
N LEU A 190 58.48 -6.02 -17.44
CA LEU A 190 57.19 -6.60 -17.81
C LEU A 190 56.19 -6.56 -16.64
N LEU A 191 56.65 -6.86 -15.42
CA LEU A 191 55.79 -6.78 -14.23
C LEU A 191 55.41 -5.34 -13.90
N GLU A 192 56.31 -4.38 -14.07
CA GLU A 192 56.02 -2.94 -13.89
C GLU A 192 54.96 -2.46 -14.89
N GLU A 193 55.08 -2.84 -16.17
CA GLU A 193 54.07 -2.52 -17.19
C GLU A 193 52.70 -3.14 -16.87
N GLN A 194 52.68 -4.39 -16.40
CA GLN A 194 51.44 -5.05 -15.96
C GLN A 194 50.78 -4.34 -14.78
N VAL A 195 51.56 -3.95 -13.77
CA VAL A 195 51.05 -3.22 -12.61
C VAL A 195 50.45 -1.88 -13.03
N VAL A 196 51.14 -1.12 -13.88
CA VAL A 196 50.62 0.16 -14.38
C VAL A 196 49.30 -0.03 -15.14
N HIS A 197 49.22 -1.06 -15.99
CA HIS A 197 47.99 -1.36 -16.72
C HIS A 197 46.83 -1.72 -15.78
N GLU A 198 47.07 -2.58 -14.78
CA GLU A 198 46.05 -2.93 -13.78
C GLU A 198 45.66 -1.73 -12.91
N GLU A 199 46.58 -0.82 -12.61
CA GLU A 199 46.28 0.43 -11.88
C GLU A 199 45.36 1.36 -12.69
N GLU A 200 45.61 1.50 -13.99
CA GLU A 200 44.77 2.27 -14.91
C GLU A 200 43.37 1.67 -15.04
N GLU A 201 43.28 0.35 -15.22
CA GLU A 201 41.99 -0.36 -15.28
C GLU A 201 41.22 -0.23 -13.95
N ASN A 202 41.90 -0.37 -12.81
CA ASN A 202 41.29 -0.16 -11.50
C ASN A 202 40.82 1.28 -11.30
N ALA A 203 41.57 2.28 -11.78
CA ALA A 203 41.14 3.68 -11.73
C ALA A 203 39.86 3.89 -12.55
N ALA A 204 39.81 3.38 -13.78
CA ALA A 204 38.61 3.47 -14.63
C ALA A 204 37.39 2.78 -14.01
N LEU A 205 37.58 1.63 -13.36
CA LEU A 205 36.50 0.94 -12.64
C LEU A 205 36.00 1.72 -11.42
N ARG A 206 36.89 2.39 -10.68
CA ARG A 206 36.50 3.25 -9.55
C ARG A 206 35.69 4.46 -10.02
N ASP A 207 36.09 5.08 -11.12
CA ASP A 207 35.34 6.20 -11.70
C ASP A 207 33.95 5.76 -12.16
N ALA A 208 33.86 4.63 -12.87
CA ALA A 208 32.58 4.05 -13.28
C ALA A 208 31.68 3.70 -12.08
N LEU A 209 32.25 3.17 -10.99
CA LEU A 209 31.51 2.93 -9.75
C LEU A 209 31.00 4.23 -9.13
N GLY A 210 31.84 5.28 -9.07
CA GLY A 210 31.44 6.59 -8.57
C GLY A 210 30.30 7.21 -9.36
N GLU A 211 30.32 7.10 -10.69
CA GLU A 211 29.22 7.52 -11.55
C GLU A 211 27.92 6.75 -11.24
N ARG A 212 28.02 5.43 -11.05
CA ARG A 212 26.86 4.60 -10.69
C ARG A 212 26.30 4.95 -9.32
N ASP A 213 27.15 5.20 -8.34
CA ASP A 213 26.74 5.63 -7.00
C ASP A 213 26.03 6.98 -7.04
N SER A 214 26.54 7.94 -7.82
CA SER A 214 25.88 9.23 -8.01
C SER A 214 24.51 9.08 -8.70
N GLY A 215 24.41 8.19 -9.70
CA GLY A 215 23.15 7.85 -10.36
C GLY A 215 22.15 7.19 -9.40
N LEU A 216 22.61 6.29 -8.53
CA LEU A 216 21.78 5.66 -7.50
C LEU A 216 21.28 6.68 -6.47
N GLN A 217 22.13 7.62 -6.04
CA GLN A 217 21.72 8.70 -5.13
C GLN A 217 20.66 9.60 -5.77
N ALA A 218 20.81 9.95 -7.05
CA ALA A 218 19.81 10.73 -7.80
C ALA A 218 18.49 9.97 -7.96
N LEU A 219 18.53 8.65 -8.19
CA LEU A 219 17.33 7.84 -8.23
C LEU A 219 16.65 7.77 -6.86
N GLN A 220 17.42 7.62 -5.78
CA GLN A 220 16.91 7.61 -4.42
C GLN A 220 16.24 8.94 -4.05
N SER A 221 16.79 10.09 -4.45
CA SER A 221 16.14 11.39 -4.23
C SER A 221 14.86 11.52 -5.04
N ALA A 222 14.85 11.12 -6.31
CA ALA A 222 13.64 11.12 -7.14
C ALA A 222 12.52 10.24 -6.56
N VAL A 223 12.86 9.06 -6.03
CA VAL A 223 11.89 8.19 -5.35
C VAL A 223 11.34 8.84 -4.09
N LYS A 224 12.17 9.51 -3.29
CA LYS A 224 11.71 10.26 -2.10
C LYS A 224 10.78 11.41 -2.48
N GLU A 225 11.07 12.13 -3.55
CA GLU A 225 10.21 13.20 -4.06
C GLU A 225 8.87 12.67 -4.57
N LEU A 226 8.86 11.57 -5.33
CA LEU A 226 7.63 10.90 -5.76
C LEU A 226 6.80 10.39 -4.59
N ALA A 227 7.44 9.83 -3.56
CA ALA A 227 6.75 9.42 -2.33
C ALA A 227 6.09 10.61 -1.62
N ALA A 228 6.79 11.75 -1.51
CA ALA A 228 6.24 12.98 -0.94
C ALA A 228 5.08 13.55 -1.79
N GLN A 229 5.17 13.46 -3.12
CA GLN A 229 4.07 13.86 -4.01
C GLN A 229 2.85 12.94 -3.84
N ASN A 230 3.05 11.63 -3.76
CA ASN A 230 1.98 10.67 -3.51
C ASN A 230 1.30 10.92 -2.15
N GLN A 231 2.07 11.24 -1.11
CA GLN A 231 1.49 11.58 0.20
C GLN A 231 0.60 12.83 0.10
N LYS A 232 1.05 13.89 -0.57
CA LYS A 232 0.25 15.10 -0.78
C LYS A 232 -1.05 14.83 -1.56
N LEU A 233 -0.99 13.96 -2.56
CA LEU A 233 -2.16 13.56 -3.34
C LEU A 233 -3.15 12.73 -2.49
N LEU A 234 -2.65 11.85 -1.63
CA LEU A 234 -3.45 11.08 -0.67
C LEU A 234 -4.14 12.02 0.32
N ASP A 235 -3.42 12.97 0.90
CA ASP A 235 -3.97 13.95 1.84
C ASP A 235 -5.07 14.78 1.15
N GLY A 236 -4.83 15.27 -0.07
CA GLY A 236 -5.83 16.00 -0.85
C GLY A 236 -7.06 15.15 -1.21
N HIS A 237 -6.88 13.87 -1.53
CA HIS A 237 -7.98 12.95 -1.78
C HIS A 237 -8.81 12.69 -0.52
N LEU A 238 -8.18 12.61 0.65
CA LEU A 238 -8.88 12.48 1.93
C LEU A 238 -9.70 13.73 2.24
N SER A 239 -9.12 14.92 2.10
CA SER A 239 -9.84 16.19 2.30
C SER A 239 -11.04 16.33 1.35
N LEU A 240 -10.88 16.01 0.06
CA LEU A 240 -11.99 16.04 -0.90
C LEU A 240 -13.10 15.04 -0.55
N LYS A 241 -12.72 13.87 -0.03
CA LYS A 241 -13.69 12.86 0.41
C LYS A 241 -14.46 13.34 1.65
N GLU A 242 -13.79 14.01 2.58
CA GLU A 242 -14.43 14.63 3.75
C GLU A 242 -15.41 15.73 3.32
N GLU A 243 -14.99 16.66 2.45
CA GLU A 243 -15.88 17.71 1.90
C GLU A 243 -17.09 17.13 1.16
N LEU A 244 -16.89 16.06 0.37
CA LEU A 244 -18.00 15.39 -0.31
C LEU A 244 -18.96 14.75 0.69
N GLN A 245 -18.45 14.18 1.78
CA GLN A 245 -19.29 13.58 2.80
C GLN A 245 -20.07 14.63 3.59
N GLU A 246 -19.44 15.75 3.95
CA GLU A 246 -20.09 16.90 4.60
C GLU A 246 -21.21 17.48 3.72
N THR A 247 -20.96 17.65 2.42
CA THR A 247 -21.99 18.15 1.49
C THR A 247 -23.15 17.17 1.31
N MET A 248 -22.87 15.86 1.30
CA MET A 248 -23.90 14.83 1.27
C MET A 248 -24.75 14.82 2.54
N ASP A 249 -24.14 14.97 3.71
CA ASP A 249 -24.86 15.00 4.98
C ASP A 249 -25.67 16.30 5.14
N ALA A 250 -25.13 17.45 4.71
CA ALA A 250 -25.88 18.70 4.63
C ALA A 250 -27.10 18.60 3.70
N SER A 251 -26.97 17.91 2.56
CA SER A 251 -28.10 17.64 1.65
C SER A 251 -29.16 16.76 2.31
N ARG A 252 -28.77 15.74 3.07
CA ARG A 252 -29.71 14.87 3.80
C ARG A 252 -30.46 15.63 4.88
N ASP A 253 -29.79 16.54 5.59
CA ASP A 253 -30.42 17.39 6.59
C ASP A 253 -31.38 18.40 5.94
N HIS A 254 -31.03 18.94 4.78
CA HIS A 254 -31.94 19.77 3.99
C HIS A 254 -33.21 19.01 3.57
N ASP A 255 -33.06 17.78 3.05
CA ASP A 255 -34.19 16.93 2.67
C ASP A 255 -35.08 16.61 3.89
N ARG A 256 -34.48 16.34 5.05
CA ARG A 256 -35.21 16.10 6.30
C ARG A 256 -35.99 17.34 6.73
N LEU A 257 -35.36 18.52 6.73
CA LEU A 257 -36.00 19.79 7.07
C LEU A 257 -37.16 20.13 6.12
N SER A 258 -36.98 19.89 4.81
CA SER A 258 -38.03 20.07 3.80
C SER A 258 -39.23 19.15 4.06
N GLN A 259 -39.00 17.88 4.39
CA GLN A 259 -40.05 16.94 4.77
C GLN A 259 -40.80 17.38 6.03
N VAL A 260 -40.08 17.88 7.05
CA VAL A 260 -40.70 18.44 8.27
C VAL A 260 -41.62 19.60 7.94
N GLY A 261 -41.14 20.53 7.11
CA GLY A 261 -41.89 21.72 6.74
C GLY A 261 -43.17 21.37 5.99
N SER A 262 -43.10 20.41 5.06
CA SER A 262 -44.28 19.94 4.30
C SER A 262 -45.31 19.26 5.20
N GLU A 263 -44.87 18.42 6.15
CA GLU A 263 -45.75 17.73 7.10
C GLU A 263 -46.47 18.73 8.02
N LEU A 264 -45.72 19.71 8.55
CA LEU A 264 -46.29 20.78 9.39
C LEU A 264 -47.29 21.63 8.61
N GLN A 265 -46.96 22.01 7.36
CA GLN A 265 -47.85 22.78 6.51
C GLN A 265 -49.15 22.02 6.22
N ALA A 266 -49.07 20.72 5.94
CA ALA A 266 -50.24 19.87 5.72
C ALA A 266 -51.12 19.81 6.98
N GLN A 267 -50.52 19.57 8.14
CA GLN A 267 -51.22 19.52 9.43
C GLN A 267 -51.91 20.85 9.77
N LEU A 268 -51.20 21.99 9.63
CA LEU A 268 -51.79 23.31 9.85
C LEU A 268 -52.93 23.60 8.86
N SER A 269 -52.75 23.28 7.58
CA SER A 269 -53.78 23.49 6.56
C SER A 269 -55.06 22.72 6.87
N HIS A 270 -54.94 21.52 7.45
CA HIS A 270 -56.07 20.73 7.90
C HIS A 270 -56.78 21.39 9.09
N CYS A 271 -56.06 21.79 10.14
CA CYS A 271 -56.64 22.51 11.28
C CYS A 271 -57.36 23.80 10.85
N PHE A 272 -56.78 24.56 9.90
CA PHE A 272 -57.44 25.73 9.31
C PHE A 272 -58.71 25.38 8.55
N GLY A 273 -58.73 24.26 7.82
CA GLY A 273 -59.91 23.74 7.15
C GLY A 273 -61.03 23.39 8.14
N GLU A 274 -60.68 22.72 9.23
CA GLU A 274 -61.61 22.37 10.31
C GLU A 274 -62.18 23.60 11.01
N LEU A 275 -61.32 24.56 11.38
CA LEU A 275 -61.76 25.83 11.95
C LEU A 275 -62.71 26.56 11.02
N ARG A 276 -62.39 26.63 9.72
CA ARG A 276 -63.27 27.26 8.71
C ARG A 276 -64.61 26.52 8.59
N SER A 277 -64.63 25.20 8.74
CA SER A 277 -65.87 24.41 8.75
C SER A 277 -66.75 24.74 9.96
N LEU A 278 -66.14 24.85 11.15
CA LEU A 278 -66.84 25.22 12.39
C LEU A 278 -67.38 26.66 12.32
N CYS A 279 -66.57 27.61 11.84
CA CYS A 279 -67.04 28.98 11.61
C CYS A 279 -68.23 29.01 10.64
N ARG A 280 -68.22 28.19 9.58
CA ARG A 280 -69.36 28.11 8.65
C ARG A 280 -70.62 27.57 9.33
N VAL A 281 -70.50 26.55 10.17
CA VAL A 281 -71.61 25.99 10.96
C VAL A 281 -72.19 27.04 11.91
N VAL A 282 -71.33 27.75 12.65
CA VAL A 282 -71.76 28.85 13.55
C VAL A 282 -72.47 29.95 12.77
N CYS A 283 -71.92 30.38 11.63
CA CYS A 283 -72.57 31.37 10.77
C CYS A 283 -73.93 30.89 10.26
N GLN A 284 -74.07 29.63 9.83
CA GLN A 284 -75.36 29.08 9.38
C GLN A 284 -76.41 29.18 10.49
N ARG A 285 -76.03 28.83 11.73
CA ARG A 285 -76.91 28.88 12.90
C ARG A 285 -77.35 30.31 13.24
N VAL A 286 -76.43 31.28 13.22
CA VAL A 286 -76.75 32.71 13.49
C VAL A 286 -77.73 33.29 12.48
N HIS A 287 -77.70 32.84 11.23
CA HIS A 287 -78.64 33.28 10.18
C HIS A 287 -79.99 32.53 10.21
N GLY A 288 -80.20 31.62 11.17
CA GLY A 288 -81.44 30.83 11.30
C GLY A 288 -81.57 29.69 10.29
N HIS A 289 -80.47 29.24 9.70
CA HIS A 289 -80.45 28.09 8.80
C HIS A 289 -79.99 26.83 9.55
N ASP A 290 -80.54 25.67 9.15
CA ASP A 290 -80.07 24.39 9.69
C ASP A 290 -78.61 24.16 9.33
N PRO A 291 -77.74 23.87 10.32
CA PRO A 291 -76.34 23.62 10.08
C PRO A 291 -76.15 22.33 9.30
N ASN A 292 -75.14 22.30 8.42
CA ASN A 292 -74.81 21.08 7.71
C ASN A 292 -74.22 20.03 8.67
N LEU A 293 -75.02 19.00 9.00
CA LEU A 293 -74.66 17.91 9.91
C LEU A 293 -73.35 17.20 9.55
N SER A 294 -73.00 17.09 8.27
CA SER A 294 -71.72 16.45 7.88
C SER A 294 -70.50 17.31 8.22
N LEU A 295 -70.66 18.64 8.29
CA LEU A 295 -69.60 19.56 8.73
C LEU A 295 -69.57 19.65 10.26
N LEU A 296 -70.73 19.66 10.92
CA LEU A 296 -70.85 19.66 12.38
C LEU A 296 -70.23 18.40 12.99
N LEU A 297 -70.48 17.23 12.39
CA LEU A 297 -69.94 15.95 12.85
C LEU A 297 -68.52 15.66 12.33
N GLY A 298 -67.94 16.55 11.52
CA GLY A 298 -66.56 16.40 11.02
C GLY A 298 -66.34 15.28 10.00
N ILE A 299 -67.41 14.70 9.45
CA ILE A 299 -67.36 13.50 8.58
C ILE A 299 -66.66 13.79 7.22
N GLN A 300 -66.56 15.05 6.83
CA GLN A 300 -65.84 15.48 5.62
C GLN A 300 -64.35 15.80 5.87
N SER A 301 -63.87 15.70 7.12
CA SER A 301 -62.46 15.92 7.46
C SER A 301 -61.68 14.63 7.22
N GLU A 302 -61.25 14.41 5.98
CA GLU A 302 -60.35 13.29 5.67
C GLU A 302 -59.05 13.48 6.46
N CYS A 303 -58.84 12.60 7.43
CA CYS A 303 -57.68 12.60 8.29
C CYS A 303 -56.48 12.07 7.49
N PRO A 304 -55.40 12.85 7.32
CA PRO A 304 -54.18 12.28 6.79
C PRO A 304 -53.56 11.41 7.89
N GLU A 305 -53.89 10.12 7.91
CA GLU A 305 -53.16 9.12 8.69
C GLU A 305 -51.77 8.93 8.08
N GLY A 306 -50.90 9.90 8.33
CA GLY A 306 -49.48 9.81 8.09
C GLY A 306 -48.82 9.09 9.26
N SER A 307 -48.48 7.82 9.05
CA SER A 307 -47.60 7.00 9.89
C SER A 307 -46.46 7.84 10.50
N VAL A 308 -46.59 8.17 11.79
CA VAL A 308 -45.58 8.85 12.59
C VAL A 308 -44.37 7.92 12.75
N ARG A 309 -43.47 7.94 11.78
CA ARG A 309 -42.11 7.45 11.98
C ARG A 309 -41.36 8.51 12.77
N SER A 310 -41.45 8.38 14.10
CA SER A 310 -40.74 9.19 15.06
C SER A 310 -39.23 9.06 14.83
N GLY A 311 -38.63 10.14 14.35
CA GLY A 311 -37.21 10.20 13.98
C GLY A 311 -36.74 11.63 13.77
N GLY A 312 -37.22 12.59 14.58
CA GLY A 312 -36.82 13.99 14.48
C GLY A 312 -36.60 14.61 15.86
N GLY A 313 -35.61 15.49 15.97
CA GLY A 313 -35.12 16.09 17.21
C GLY A 313 -36.15 16.92 18.01
N PRO A 314 -35.74 17.48 19.16
CA PRO A 314 -36.63 18.01 20.19
C PRO A 314 -37.57 19.14 19.72
N VAL A 315 -37.16 19.92 18.72
CA VAL A 315 -37.98 21.02 18.14
C VAL A 315 -39.17 20.49 17.31
N ARG A 316 -39.02 19.34 16.65
CA ARG A 316 -40.11 18.71 15.89
C ARG A 316 -41.23 18.23 16.81
N VAL A 317 -40.85 17.72 17.98
CA VAL A 317 -41.80 17.17 18.96
C VAL A 317 -42.68 18.29 19.53
N SER A 318 -42.08 19.40 19.99
CA SER A 318 -42.86 20.50 20.58
C SER A 318 -43.84 21.16 19.60
N VAL A 319 -43.45 21.34 18.33
CA VAL A 319 -44.31 21.98 17.32
C VAL A 319 -45.44 21.04 16.90
N LEU A 320 -45.17 19.74 16.71
CA LEU A 320 -46.22 18.77 16.41
C LEU A 320 -47.18 18.59 17.58
N ASP A 321 -46.70 18.66 18.82
CA ASP A 321 -47.55 18.62 20.01
C ASP A 321 -48.45 19.86 20.10
N GLY A 322 -47.96 21.05 19.74
CA GLY A 322 -48.80 22.25 19.60
C GLY A 322 -49.91 22.10 18.55
N VAL A 323 -49.63 21.45 17.42
CA VAL A 323 -50.66 21.18 16.39
C VAL A 323 -51.65 20.10 16.84
N ARG A 324 -51.21 19.09 17.59
CA ARG A 324 -52.09 18.10 18.22
C ARG A 324 -53.01 18.75 19.24
N GLN A 325 -52.49 19.66 20.07
CA GLN A 325 -53.30 20.40 21.01
C GLN A 325 -54.35 21.25 20.31
N LEU A 326 -53.99 21.95 19.22
CA LEU A 326 -54.95 22.71 18.41
C LEU A 326 -56.06 21.82 17.82
N ARG A 327 -55.76 20.59 17.40
CA ARG A 327 -56.77 19.61 16.97
C ARG A 327 -57.70 19.23 18.11
N CYS A 328 -57.17 18.93 19.30
CA CYS A 328 -58.00 18.64 20.47
C CYS A 328 -58.94 19.80 20.81
N GLU A 329 -58.46 21.05 20.80
CA GLU A 329 -59.28 22.24 21.05
C GLU A 329 -60.39 22.41 20.00
N LEU A 330 -60.12 22.08 18.72
CA LEU A 330 -61.11 22.09 17.65
C LEU A 330 -62.18 21.01 17.82
N ASP A 331 -61.79 19.80 18.23
CA ASP A 331 -62.71 18.70 18.50
C ASP A 331 -63.57 18.96 19.74
N GLU A 332 -63.01 19.57 20.79
CA GLU A 332 -63.74 20.06 21.96
C GLU A 332 -64.75 21.13 21.57
N ALA A 333 -64.35 22.12 20.76
CA ALA A 333 -65.26 23.15 20.24
C ALA A 333 -66.38 22.54 19.39
N ARG A 334 -66.06 21.52 18.57
CA ARG A 334 -67.03 20.77 17.78
C ARG A 334 -68.02 20.02 18.66
N ALA A 335 -67.56 19.36 19.72
CA ALA A 335 -68.41 18.66 20.67
C ALA A 335 -69.39 19.60 21.36
N VAL A 336 -68.92 20.74 21.87
CA VAL A 336 -69.77 21.76 22.52
C VAL A 336 -70.79 22.32 21.53
N LEU A 337 -70.40 22.62 20.29
CA LEU A 337 -71.34 23.10 19.26
C LEU A 337 -72.40 22.06 18.92
N SER A 338 -72.03 20.77 18.90
CA SER A 338 -72.92 19.65 18.61
C SER A 338 -73.91 19.42 19.75
N GLU A 339 -73.43 19.47 20.99
CA GLU A 339 -74.26 19.35 22.20
C GLU A 339 -75.27 20.50 22.27
N ARG A 340 -74.82 21.75 22.10
CA ARG A 340 -75.72 22.91 22.02
C ARG A 340 -76.73 22.81 20.88
N TYR A 341 -76.35 22.20 19.75
CA TYR A 341 -77.30 22.01 18.65
C TYR A 341 -78.35 20.94 19.00
N ALA A 342 -77.94 19.84 19.64
CA ALA A 342 -78.85 18.80 20.11
C ALA A 342 -79.82 19.32 21.17
N GLU A 343 -79.34 20.15 22.10
CA GLU A 343 -80.18 20.85 23.10
C GLU A 343 -81.22 21.75 22.43
N ASP A 344 -80.81 22.67 21.54
CA ASP A 344 -81.73 23.59 20.82
C ASP A 344 -82.80 22.84 20.02
N VAL A 345 -82.42 21.75 19.33
CA VAL A 345 -83.37 20.92 18.57
C VAL A 345 -84.32 20.20 19.53
N GLY A 346 -83.82 19.69 20.65
CA GLY A 346 -84.63 19.06 21.69
C GLY A 346 -85.63 20.01 22.34
N GLU A 347 -85.22 21.24 22.63
CA GLU A 347 -86.08 22.30 23.20
C GLU A 347 -87.14 22.76 22.19
N ASN A 348 -86.77 22.99 20.92
CA ASN A 348 -87.73 23.36 19.88
C ASN A 348 -88.75 22.24 19.57
N CYS A 349 -88.37 20.97 19.70
CA CYS A 349 -89.30 19.84 19.57
C CYS A 349 -90.28 19.71 20.75
N ALA A 350 -90.00 20.28 21.92
CA ALA A 350 -90.88 20.26 23.09
C ALA A 350 -91.89 21.42 23.13
N VAL A 351 -91.71 22.44 22.28
CA VAL A 351 -92.51 23.68 22.25
C VAL A 351 -93.48 23.74 21.05
N GLN A 352 -93.41 22.80 20.10
CA GLN A 352 -94.41 22.58 19.05
C GLN A 352 -95.48 21.58 19.51
#